data_AF-A0A915XRQ2-F1
#
_entry.id   AF-A0A915XRQ2-F1
#
_cell.length_a   1.000
_cell.length_b   1.000
_cell.length_c   1.000
_cell.angle_alpha   90.00
_cell.angle_beta   90.00
_cell.angle_gamma   90.00
#
_symmetry.space_group_name_H-M   'P 1'
#
loop_
_entity.id
_entity.type
_entity.pdbx_description
1 polymer ?
#
loop_
_entity_poly.entity_id
_entity_poly.type
_entity_poly.pdbx_seq_one_letter_code
_entity_poly.pdbx_strand_id
1 'polypeptide(L)' 'MGYDIIGDVHGEATMVEALLGRLGCRDTGGAWRHPDRIVVFVGDFIDRGPEQLRAVGIVRRMLDA' A
#
# COMPACT_ATOMS: atom_id res chain seq x y z
N MET A 1 -2.76 -12.19 -15.14
CA MET A 1 -2.19 -11.98 -13.79
C MET A 1 -1.12 -10.92 -13.92
N GLY A 2 -1.37 -9.72 -13.38
CA GLY A 2 -0.44 -8.59 -13.47
C GLY A 2 0.07 -8.19 -12.08
N TYR A 3 1.22 -7.53 -12.06
CA TYR A 3 1.82 -7.02 -10.82
C TYR A 3 1.89 -5.48 -10.85
N ASP A 4 1.76 -4.87 -9.69
CA ASP A 4 2.09 -3.47 -9.41
C ASP A 4 3.21 -3.45 -8.38
N ILE A 5 4.41 -3.05 -8.79
CA ILE A 5 5.57 -3.01 -7.90
C ILE A 5 5.69 -1.59 -7.34
N ILE A 6 5.57 -1.46 -6.02
CA ILE A 6 5.66 -0.20 -5.30
C ILE A 6 6.98 -0.18 -4.52
N GLY A 7 7.79 0.83 -4.82
CA GLY A 7 9.06 1.10 -4.14
C GLY A 7 8.87 1.80 -2.80
N ASP A 8 9.87 2.59 -2.45
CA ASP A 8 9.96 3.37 -1.23
C ASP A 8 8.66 4.08 -0.85
N VAL A 9 8.22 3.86 0.38
CA VAL A 9 7.04 4.51 0.96
C VAL A 9 7.46 5.63 1.91
N HIS A 10 8.58 5.47 2.66
CA HIS A 10 9.12 6.47 3.58
C HIS A 10 8.06 7.10 4.48
N GLY A 11 7.16 6.29 5.04
CA GLY A 11 6.13 6.77 5.96
C GLY A 11 5.03 7.65 5.36
N GLU A 12 4.84 7.66 4.03
CA GLU A 12 3.86 8.52 3.35
C GLU A 12 2.55 7.78 3.04
N ALA A 13 1.79 7.47 4.09
CA ALA A 13 0.58 6.66 3.99
C ALA A 13 -0.49 7.22 3.03
N THR A 14 -0.71 8.54 3.07
CA THR A 14 -1.69 9.21 2.21
C THR A 14 -1.32 9.08 0.73
N MET A 15 -0.03 9.15 0.40
CA MET A 15 0.44 8.96 -0.98
C MET A 15 0.27 7.50 -1.42
N VAL A 16 0.51 6.54 -0.53
CA VAL A 16 0.27 5.12 -0.82
C VAL A 16 -1.20 4.83 -1.12
N GLU A 17 -2.14 5.32 -0.31
CA GLU A 17 -3.57 5.14 -0.56
C GLU A 17 -4.02 5.80 -1.87
N ALA A 18 -3.52 7.01 -2.14
CA ALA A 18 -3.79 7.70 -3.41
C ALA A 18 -3.25 6.91 -4.61
N LEU A 19 -2.06 6.32 -4.50
CA LEU A 19 -1.48 5.45 -5.52
C LEU A 19 -2.32 4.19 -5.71
N LEU A 20 -2.68 3.50 -4.63
CA LEU A 20 -3.51 2.29 -4.66
C LEU A 20 -4.86 2.56 -5.36
N GLY A 21 -5.51 3.69 -5.04
CA GLY A 21 -6.73 4.12 -5.72
C GLY A 21 -6.53 4.36 -7.22
N ARG A 22 -5.42 5.01 -7.61
CA ARG A 22 -5.06 5.22 -9.03
C ARG A 22 -4.77 3.91 -9.77
N LEU A 23 -4.23 2.92 -9.07
CA LEU A 23 -3.98 1.58 -9.61
C LEU A 23 -5.26 0.74 -9.71
N GLY A 24 -6.40 1.26 -9.26
CA GLY A 24 -7.68 0.55 -9.29
C GLY A 24 -7.92 -0.37 -8.10
N CYS A 25 -7.06 -0.30 -7.07
CA CYS A 25 -7.32 -0.99 -5.82
C CYS A 25 -8.51 -0.35 -5.10
N ARG A 26 -9.28 -1.17 -4.38
CA ARG A 26 -10.41 -0.75 -3.55
C ARG A 26 -10.12 -1.11 -2.10
N ASP A 27 -10.48 -0.21 -1.19
CA ASP A 27 -10.46 -0.50 0.24
C ASP A 27 -11.65 -1.41 0.60
N THR A 28 -11.35 -2.57 1.17
CA THR A 28 -12.30 -3.52 1.74
C THR A 28 -11.99 -3.73 3.21
N GLY A 29 -12.68 -2.99 4.09
CA GLY A 29 -12.53 -3.15 5.55
C GLY A 29 -11.15 -2.76 6.09
N GLY A 30 -10.48 -1.79 5.45
CA GLY A 30 -9.13 -1.33 5.79
C GLY A 30 -8.01 -2.06 5.03
N ALA A 31 -8.33 -3.04 4.18
CA ALA A 31 -7.38 -3.75 3.33
C ALA A 31 -7.63 -3.43 1.86
N TRP A 32 -6.59 -2.93 1.18
CA TRP A 32 -6.65 -2.58 -0.24
C TRP A 32 -6.47 -3.81 -1.14
N ARG A 33 -7.31 -3.94 -2.16
CA ARG A 33 -7.26 -5.07 -3.12
C ARG A 33 -7.58 -4.65 -4.55
N HIS A 34 -6.90 -5.27 -5.50
CA HIS A 34 -7.25 -5.17 -6.92
C HIS A 34 -7.93 -6.48 -7.38
N PRO A 35 -8.95 -6.45 -8.26
CA PRO A 35 -9.64 -7.66 -8.72
C PRO A 35 -8.71 -8.62 -9.50
N ASP A 36 -7.83 -8.09 -10.36
CA ASP A 36 -7.05 -8.91 -11.31
C ASP A 36 -5.51 -8.80 -11.17
N ARG A 37 -5.00 -8.05 -10.20
CA ARG A 37 -3.58 -7.69 -10.07
C ARG A 37 -3.10 -7.84 -8.63
N ILE A 38 -1.81 -8.10 -8.45
CA ILE A 38 -1.16 -8.21 -7.13
C ILE A 38 -0.26 -7.00 -6.93
N VAL A 39 -0.46 -6.29 -5.82
CA VAL A 39 0.43 -5.23 -5.37
C VAL A 39 1.60 -5.87 -4.61
N VAL A 40 2.83 -5.50 -4.97
CA VAL A 40 4.07 -5.96 -4.35
C VAL A 40 4.83 -4.75 -3.85
N PHE A 41 5.00 -4.64 -2.54
CA PHE A 41 5.88 -3.65 -1.93
C PHE A 41 7.29 -4.23 -1.78
N VAL A 42 8.32 -3.47 -2.15
CA VAL A 42 9.72 -3.96 -2.14
C VAL A 42 10.56 -3.50 -0.95
N GLY A 43 10.07 -2.60 -0.10
CA GLY A 43 10.78 -2.18 1.12
C GLY A 43 10.54 -0.73 1.51
N ASP A 44 11.37 -0.22 2.43
CA ASP A 44 11.42 1.17 2.87
C ASP A 44 10.06 1.79 3.23
N PHE A 45 9.37 1.12 4.15
CA PHE A 45 8.05 1.55 4.66
C PHE A 45 8.09 2.75 5.60
N ILE A 46 9.23 2.92 6.27
CA ILE A 46 9.44 3.87 7.37
C ILE A 46 10.63 4.77 7.05
N ASP A 47 10.96 5.67 7.96
CA ASP A 47 11.91 6.79 7.79
C ASP A 47 11.29 7.99 7.03
N ARG A 48 11.72 9.21 7.38
CA ARG A 48 11.33 10.53 6.81
C ARG A 48 9.89 11.00 7.00
N GLY A 49 8.90 10.26 6.52
CA GLY A 49 7.52 10.73 6.45
C GLY A 49 6.79 10.74 7.79
N PRO A 50 5.71 11.52 7.93
CA PRO A 50 5.01 11.71 9.19
C PRO A 50 4.03 10.58 9.55
N GLU A 51 3.68 9.68 8.60
CA GLU A 51 2.61 8.70 8.76
C GLU A 51 3.11 7.25 8.88
N GLN A 52 4.30 7.04 9.45
CA GLN A 52 5.01 5.75 9.44
C GLN A 52 4.17 4.56 9.94
N LEU A 53 3.51 4.70 11.10
CA LEU A 53 2.66 3.64 11.64
C LEU A 53 1.46 3.32 10.74
N ARG A 54 0.90 4.35 10.09
CA ARG A 54 -0.23 4.19 9.19
C ARG A 54 0.21 3.51 7.89
N ALA A 55 1.38 3.87 7.36
CA ALA A 55 1.98 3.24 6.18
C ALA A 55 2.21 1.74 6.40
N VAL A 56 2.85 1.37 7.51
CA VAL A 56 3.04 -0.04 7.90
C VAL A 56 1.68 -0.74 8.11
N GLY A 57 0.73 -0.05 8.73
CA GLY A 57 -0.62 -0.58 8.97
C GLY A 57 -1.39 -0.91 7.69
N ILE A 58 -1.24 -0.11 6.63
CA ILE A 58 -1.84 -0.39 5.31
C ILE A 58 -1.28 -1.70 4.75
N VAL A 59 0.05 -1.82 4.70
CA VAL A 59 0.73 -3.01 4.16
C VAL A 59 0.38 -4.25 4.98
N ARG A 60 0.36 -4.13 6.31
CA ARG A 60 0.00 -5.24 7.20
C ARG A 60 -1.43 -5.72 6.95
N ARG A 61 -2.40 -4.81 6.83
CA ARG A 61 -3.79 -5.19 6.54
C ARG A 61 -3.95 -5.84 5.18
N MET A 62 -3.17 -5.44 4.18
CA MET A 62 -3.16 -6.10 2.87
C MET A 62 -2.60 -7.52 2.93
N LEU A 63 -1.64 -7.79 3.81
CA LEU A 63 -1.06 -9.14 4.02
C LEU A 63 -2.00 -10.07 4.81
N ASP A 64 -2.68 -9.53 5.83
CA ASP A 64 -3.53 -10.32 6.73
C ASP A 64 -4.91 -10.66 6.13
N ALA A 65 -5.32 -9.97 5.06
CA ALA A 65 -6.64 -10.08 4.47
C ALA A 65 -6.76 -11.21 3.44
#